data_AF-A0A398CRP7-F1
#
_entry.id   AF-A0A398CRP7-F1
#
_cell.length_a   1.000
_cell.length_b   1.000
_cell.length_c   1.000
_cell.angle_alpha   90.00
_cell.angle_beta   90.00
_cell.angle_gamma   90.00
#
_symmetry.space_group_name_H-M   'P 1'
#
loop_
_entity.id
_entity.type
_entity.pdbx_description
1 polymer ?
#
loop_
_entity_poly.entity_id
_entity_poly.type
_entity_poly.pdbx_seq_one_letter_code
_entity_poly.pdbx_strand_id
1 'polypeptide(L)'
;MKIRLRLVSTAIAGSLLLSAIPLASAQSATSAPVAASAKLADSLKAVTFTSKQIEEKNEAFEAKLQIPVASGLLDKKFEAKLNASIEEQAMNALAELKEQSATDKTEAEKDGYEFRPYYLDVSYELKSDGGSASKGVLSFTVTTYTYTGGAHGSAFVDTYNVSNGAAAQTLTLDKLLGAGAKEKANAAVREELRANPDNYYADSVKTFKSISADQTFYVSKGIVYVLFQQYDLAPYAAGIIEIPVRSALSLKPSKAGKAGSTGYYATTKGVRMVPLRAVASAFGYQVTWNGKASTVQLARGDKSTQIVLRKNSFSLNKSAPVKLSAAPSMLQGIVYVPADFLSRILELKVSISDQG
;
A
#
# COMPACT_ATOMS: atom_id res chain seq x y z
N MET A 1 13.72 39.76 -14.86
CA MET A 1 12.80 39.08 -15.80
C MET A 1 11.88 38.19 -14.97
N LYS A 2 10.58 38.45 -14.92
CA LYS A 2 9.63 37.69 -14.08
C LYS A 2 9.36 36.34 -14.77
N ILE A 3 10.06 35.29 -14.36
CA ILE A 3 9.75 33.91 -14.71
C ILE A 3 8.34 33.63 -14.17
N ARG A 4 7.33 33.65 -15.03
CA ARG A 4 5.99 33.19 -14.67
C ARG A 4 6.00 31.67 -14.75
N LEU A 5 6.52 31.06 -13.69
CA LEU A 5 6.41 29.63 -13.45
C LEU A 5 4.92 29.30 -13.26
N ARG A 6 4.20 29.03 -14.35
CA ARG A 6 2.87 28.43 -14.29
C ARG A 6 3.07 26.95 -13.99
N LEU A 7 3.34 26.63 -12.71
CA LEU A 7 3.08 25.30 -12.17
C LEU A 7 1.57 25.10 -12.19
N VAL A 8 1.02 24.73 -13.33
CA VAL A 8 -0.29 24.09 -13.39
C VAL A 8 -0.03 22.62 -13.12
N SER A 9 0.26 22.30 -11.86
CA SER A 9 0.12 20.95 -11.35
C SER A 9 -1.38 20.72 -11.15
N THR A 10 -2.11 20.43 -12.24
CA THR A 10 -3.42 19.80 -12.17
C THR A 10 -3.19 18.35 -11.73
N ALA A 11 -2.93 18.18 -10.44
CA ALA A 11 -3.18 16.91 -9.78
C ALA A 11 -4.69 16.66 -9.88
N ILE A 12 -5.11 15.97 -10.93
CA ILE A 12 -6.44 15.36 -10.95
C ILE A 12 -6.34 14.20 -9.95
N ALA A 13 -6.51 14.51 -8.67
CA ALA A 13 -6.84 13.50 -7.68
C ALA A 13 -8.10 12.81 -8.21
N GLY A 14 -7.93 11.57 -8.69
CA GLY A 14 -8.99 10.73 -9.23
C GLY A 14 -9.97 10.29 -8.15
N SER A 15 -10.63 11.24 -7.50
CA SER A 15 -11.83 10.98 -6.71
C SER A 15 -12.96 10.72 -7.69
N LEU A 16 -13.28 9.44 -7.92
CA LEU A 16 -14.53 9.04 -8.55
C LEU A 16 -15.71 9.60 -7.73
N LEU A 17 -16.20 10.78 -8.09
CA LEU A 17 -17.47 11.31 -7.63
C LEU A 17 -18.58 10.51 -8.32
N LEU A 18 -19.20 9.56 -7.61
CA LEU A 18 -20.48 9.00 -8.02
C LEU A 18 -21.61 9.88 -7.47
N SER A 19 -22.36 10.47 -8.39
CA SER A 19 -23.64 11.16 -8.17
C SER A 19 -24.65 10.26 -7.44
N ALA A 20 -25.31 10.81 -6.42
CA ALA A 20 -26.43 10.18 -5.72
C ALA A 20 -27.65 10.03 -6.65
N ILE A 21 -28.20 8.82 -6.74
CA ILE A 21 -29.48 8.52 -7.40
C ILE A 21 -30.54 8.35 -6.29
N PRO A 22 -31.78 8.86 -6.44
CA PRO A 22 -32.78 8.85 -5.39
C PRO A 22 -33.25 7.43 -5.02
N LEU A 23 -33.62 7.26 -3.74
CA LEU A 23 -34.26 6.07 -3.20
C LEU A 23 -35.56 5.77 -3.97
N ALA A 24 -35.54 4.71 -4.78
CA ALA A 24 -36.75 4.04 -5.23
C ALA A 24 -37.12 2.94 -4.23
N SER A 25 -38.40 2.82 -3.92
CA SER A 25 -38.99 1.88 -2.98
C SER A 25 -38.67 0.43 -3.31
N ALA A 26 -38.19 -0.32 -2.31
CA ALA A 26 -37.85 -1.73 -2.42
C ALA A 26 -39.12 -2.58 -2.59
N GLN A 27 -39.27 -3.20 -3.76
CA GLN A 27 -40.08 -4.40 -3.91
C GLN A 27 -39.30 -5.61 -3.39
N SER A 28 -39.97 -6.42 -2.57
CA SER A 28 -39.44 -7.61 -1.91
C SER A 28 -38.92 -8.63 -2.93
N ALA A 29 -37.61 -8.68 -3.12
CA ALA A 29 -36.94 -9.75 -3.83
C ALA A 29 -36.85 -10.97 -2.91
N THR A 30 -37.39 -12.10 -3.39
CA THR A 30 -37.28 -13.43 -2.79
C THR A 30 -35.82 -13.78 -2.52
N SER A 31 -35.53 -14.24 -1.31
CA SER A 31 -34.18 -14.59 -0.87
C SER A 31 -33.64 -15.79 -1.65
N ALA A 32 -32.69 -15.54 -2.54
CA ALA A 32 -31.82 -16.59 -3.05
C ALA A 32 -31.06 -17.25 -1.87
N PRO A 33 -30.83 -18.58 -1.90
CA PRO A 33 -30.27 -19.28 -0.74
C PRO A 33 -28.83 -18.83 -0.48
N VAL A 34 -28.56 -18.49 0.79
CA VAL A 34 -27.25 -18.06 1.35
C VAL A 34 -26.09 -18.98 0.96
N ALA A 35 -26.36 -20.24 0.64
CA ALA A 35 -25.39 -21.23 0.19
C ALA A 35 -24.77 -20.95 -1.21
N ALA A 36 -25.48 -20.27 -2.11
CA ALA A 36 -24.95 -19.95 -3.44
C ALA A 36 -23.91 -18.81 -3.40
N SER A 37 -24.11 -17.83 -2.52
CA SER A 37 -23.20 -16.69 -2.34
C SER A 37 -21.90 -17.09 -1.63
N ALA A 38 -21.97 -18.04 -0.69
CA ALA A 38 -20.79 -18.57 0.00
C ALA A 38 -19.87 -19.41 -0.93
N LYS A 39 -20.43 -20.11 -1.93
CA LYS A 39 -19.66 -20.93 -2.88
C LYS A 39 -18.84 -20.11 -3.88
N LEU A 40 -19.25 -18.87 -4.17
CA LEU A 40 -18.54 -17.96 -5.07
C LEU A 40 -17.29 -17.34 -4.42
N ALA A 41 -17.32 -17.10 -3.11
CA ALA A 41 -16.19 -16.50 -2.38
C ALA A 41 -14.94 -17.41 -2.32
N ASP A 42 -15.13 -18.74 -2.33
CA ASP A 42 -14.04 -19.74 -2.27
C ASP A 42 -13.38 -20.03 -3.64
N SER A 43 -13.82 -19.38 -4.74
CA SER A 43 -13.30 -19.62 -6.09
C SER A 43 -12.85 -18.36 -6.84
N LEU A 44 -12.65 -17.25 -6.12
CA LEU A 44 -12.23 -15.99 -6.73
C LEU A 44 -10.81 -16.12 -7.32
N LYS A 45 -10.73 -16.01 -8.65
CA LYS A 45 -9.47 -16.03 -9.40
C LYS A 45 -8.76 -14.69 -9.26
N ALA A 46 -7.42 -14.73 -9.31
CA ALA A 46 -6.60 -13.52 -9.35
C ALA A 46 -6.91 -12.72 -10.63
N VAL A 47 -7.01 -11.41 -10.47
CA VAL A 47 -7.03 -10.46 -11.58
C VAL A 47 -5.62 -10.40 -12.18
N THR A 48 -5.55 -10.43 -13.50
CA THR A 48 -4.31 -10.37 -14.26
C THR A 48 -4.21 -9.05 -14.99
N PHE A 49 -2.99 -8.64 -15.32
CA PHE A 49 -2.73 -7.40 -16.05
C PHE A 49 -1.94 -7.69 -17.31
N THR A 50 -2.41 -7.14 -18.42
CA THR A 50 -1.60 -6.89 -19.60
C THR A 50 -1.24 -5.41 -19.64
N SER A 51 -0.24 -5.05 -20.45
CA SER A 51 0.16 -3.66 -20.62
C SER A 51 -0.06 -3.22 -22.06
N LYS A 52 -0.79 -2.12 -22.25
CA LYS A 52 -0.84 -1.39 -23.53
C LYS A 52 0.37 -0.47 -23.59
N GLN A 53 1.26 -0.74 -24.52
CA GLN A 53 2.50 0.02 -24.73
C GLN A 53 2.27 1.16 -25.72
N ILE A 54 2.71 2.36 -25.38
CA ILE A 54 2.81 3.49 -26.30
C ILE A 54 4.22 4.07 -26.17
N GLU A 55 4.93 4.17 -27.28
CA GLU A 55 6.23 4.83 -27.35
C GLU A 55 6.20 5.88 -28.46
N GLU A 56 6.50 7.12 -28.11
CA GLU A 56 6.58 8.24 -29.05
C GLU A 56 7.85 9.06 -28.78
N LYS A 57 8.52 9.51 -29.84
CA LYS A 57 9.74 10.32 -29.73
C LYS A 57 9.89 11.27 -30.89
N ASN A 58 10.26 12.51 -30.59
CA ASN A 58 10.68 13.52 -31.55
C ASN A 58 11.64 14.53 -30.88
N GLU A 59 11.90 15.67 -31.52
CA GLU A 59 12.79 16.71 -30.99
C GLU A 59 12.21 17.47 -29.78
N ALA A 60 10.89 17.44 -29.57
CA ALA A 60 10.21 18.12 -28.49
C ALA A 60 10.06 17.22 -27.24
N PHE A 61 9.85 15.91 -27.43
CA PHE A 61 9.65 14.98 -26.31
C PHE A 61 9.99 13.52 -26.62
N GLU A 62 10.12 12.72 -25.57
CA GLU A 62 10.10 11.25 -25.58
C GLU A 62 9.08 10.75 -24.54
N ALA A 63 8.19 9.84 -24.93
CA ALA A 63 7.14 9.29 -24.07
C ALA A 63 7.13 7.77 -24.14
N LYS A 64 7.06 7.11 -22.96
CA LYS A 64 6.95 5.66 -22.80
C LYS A 64 5.85 5.33 -21.81
N LEU A 65 4.74 4.78 -22.28
CA LEU A 65 3.58 4.49 -21.46
C LEU A 65 3.33 2.98 -21.43
N GLN A 66 3.37 2.42 -20.22
CA GLN A 66 2.98 1.06 -19.90
C GLN A 66 1.62 1.09 -19.19
N ILE A 67 0.54 1.24 -19.95
CA ILE A 67 -0.81 1.43 -19.40
C ILE A 67 -1.38 0.08 -18.94
N PRO A 68 -1.74 -0.11 -17.65
CA PRO A 68 -2.28 -1.38 -17.20
C PRO A 68 -3.70 -1.62 -17.71
N VAL A 69 -3.95 -2.85 -18.18
CA VAL A 69 -5.28 -3.33 -18.56
C VAL A 69 -5.61 -4.54 -17.69
N ALA A 70 -6.53 -4.35 -16.75
CA ALA A 70 -7.00 -5.38 -15.84
C ALA A 70 -7.95 -6.36 -16.53
N SER A 71 -7.79 -7.65 -16.25
CA SER A 71 -8.69 -8.71 -16.70
C SER A 71 -8.89 -9.76 -15.63
N GLY A 72 -10.15 -10.11 -15.37
CA GLY A 72 -10.54 -11.17 -14.42
C GLY A 72 -11.41 -10.70 -13.26
N LEU A 73 -11.82 -9.42 -13.22
CA LEU A 73 -12.86 -8.96 -12.30
C LEU A 73 -14.18 -9.66 -12.60
N LEU A 74 -14.94 -9.96 -11.55
CA LEU A 74 -16.29 -10.54 -11.67
C LEU A 74 -17.29 -9.53 -12.25
N ASP A 75 -17.17 -8.27 -11.87
CA ASP A 75 -17.98 -7.17 -12.42
C ASP A 75 -17.33 -6.61 -13.68
N LYS A 76 -17.81 -7.05 -14.85
CA LYS A 76 -17.28 -6.63 -16.16
C LYS A 76 -17.57 -5.18 -16.52
N LYS A 77 -18.62 -4.58 -15.96
CA LYS A 77 -18.91 -3.16 -16.19
C LYS A 77 -17.91 -2.30 -15.42
N PHE A 78 -17.63 -2.68 -14.17
CA PHE A 78 -16.58 -2.03 -13.39
C PHE A 78 -15.20 -2.20 -14.02
N GLU A 79 -14.87 -3.42 -14.50
CA GLU A 79 -13.60 -3.69 -15.20
C GLU A 79 -13.39 -2.76 -16.40
N ALA A 80 -14.39 -2.63 -17.27
CA ALA A 80 -14.33 -1.74 -18.41
C ALA A 80 -14.17 -0.26 -18.01
N LYS A 81 -14.91 0.18 -16.98
CA LYS A 81 -14.81 1.55 -16.45
C LYS A 81 -13.42 1.84 -15.87
N LEU A 82 -12.86 0.90 -15.10
CA LEU A 82 -11.54 1.00 -14.51
C LEU A 82 -10.47 1.16 -15.60
N ASN A 83 -10.46 0.24 -16.58
CA ASN A 83 -9.49 0.28 -17.68
C ASN A 83 -9.61 1.57 -18.49
N ALA A 84 -10.84 2.02 -18.80
CA ALA A 84 -11.07 3.27 -19.50
C ALA A 84 -10.55 4.49 -18.73
N SER A 85 -10.78 4.56 -17.42
CA SER A 85 -10.29 5.69 -16.60
C SER A 85 -8.76 5.77 -16.54
N ILE A 86 -8.08 4.62 -16.47
CA ILE A 86 -6.61 4.57 -16.45
C ILE A 86 -6.05 5.01 -17.81
N GLU A 87 -6.64 4.50 -18.90
CA GLU A 87 -6.24 4.89 -20.24
C GLU A 87 -6.46 6.38 -20.50
N GLU A 88 -7.62 6.92 -20.09
CA GLU A 88 -7.92 8.34 -20.20
C GLU A 88 -6.88 9.20 -19.46
N GLN A 89 -6.53 8.86 -18.21
CA GLN A 89 -5.51 9.58 -17.46
C GLN A 89 -4.14 9.56 -18.16
N ALA A 90 -3.69 8.41 -18.63
CA ALA A 90 -2.40 8.27 -19.31
C ALA A 90 -2.38 9.05 -20.64
N MET A 91 -3.48 9.03 -21.39
CA MET A 91 -3.61 9.77 -22.64
C MET A 91 -3.70 11.29 -22.42
N ASN A 92 -4.32 11.74 -21.33
CA ASN A 92 -4.33 13.15 -20.94
C ASN A 92 -2.91 13.64 -20.60
N ALA A 93 -2.14 12.87 -19.82
CA ALA A 93 -0.75 13.20 -19.53
C ALA A 93 0.12 13.29 -20.80
N LEU A 94 -0.11 12.39 -21.78
CA LEU A 94 0.57 12.44 -23.08
C LEU A 94 0.15 13.68 -23.89
N ALA A 95 -1.13 14.05 -23.88
CA ALA A 95 -1.62 15.24 -24.58
C ALA A 95 -1.03 16.52 -23.97
N GLU A 96 -0.99 16.63 -22.64
CA GLU A 96 -0.38 17.76 -21.92
C GLU A 96 1.12 17.87 -22.23
N LEU A 97 1.86 16.75 -22.24
CA LEU A 97 3.27 16.72 -22.62
C LEU A 97 3.48 17.26 -24.05
N LYS A 98 2.64 16.81 -25.00
CA LYS A 98 2.71 17.22 -26.41
C LYS A 98 2.47 18.72 -26.57
N GLU A 99 1.44 19.26 -25.94
CA GLU A 99 1.09 20.67 -26.00
C GLU A 99 2.18 21.54 -25.36
N GLN A 100 2.63 21.18 -24.16
CA GLN A 100 3.62 21.95 -23.42
C GLN A 100 4.99 21.91 -24.10
N SER A 101 5.45 20.74 -24.53
CA SER A 101 6.77 20.61 -25.19
C SER A 101 6.84 21.35 -26.53
N ALA A 102 5.76 21.35 -27.33
CA ALA A 102 5.70 22.10 -28.57
C ALA A 102 5.74 23.62 -28.33
N THR A 103 5.01 24.09 -27.32
CA THR A 103 4.98 25.51 -26.92
C THR A 103 6.36 25.95 -26.44
N ASP A 104 6.94 25.24 -25.50
CA ASP A 104 8.22 25.61 -24.88
C ASP A 104 9.40 25.50 -25.85
N LYS A 105 9.37 24.54 -26.79
CA LYS A 105 10.36 24.46 -27.87
C LYS A 105 10.31 25.71 -28.75
N THR A 106 9.11 26.15 -29.12
CA THR A 106 8.92 27.36 -29.95
C THR A 106 9.41 28.61 -29.22
N GLU A 107 9.13 28.73 -27.92
CA GLU A 107 9.61 29.85 -27.10
C GLU A 107 11.13 29.83 -26.93
N ALA A 108 11.73 28.65 -26.69
CA ALA A 108 13.18 28.50 -26.57
C ALA A 108 13.92 28.86 -27.88
N GLU A 109 13.39 28.45 -29.03
CA GLU A 109 13.93 28.82 -30.35
C GLU A 109 13.88 30.34 -30.57
N LYS A 110 12.79 30.99 -30.17
CA LYS A 110 12.62 32.46 -30.27
C LYS A 110 13.58 33.22 -29.37
N ASP A 111 13.80 32.74 -28.16
CA ASP A 111 14.60 33.42 -27.15
C ASP A 111 16.09 33.00 -27.19
N GLY A 112 16.46 32.06 -28.06
CA GLY A 112 17.84 31.63 -28.30
C GLY A 112 18.41 30.70 -27.22
N TYR A 113 17.56 29.93 -26.53
CA TYR A 113 17.98 28.94 -25.54
C TYR A 113 17.97 27.52 -26.13
N GLU A 114 18.88 26.67 -25.65
CA GLU A 114 18.87 25.23 -25.99
C GLU A 114 17.65 24.56 -25.35
N PHE A 115 16.74 24.05 -26.18
CA PHE A 115 15.61 23.23 -25.74
C PHE A 115 16.06 21.77 -25.56
N ARG A 116 15.73 21.18 -24.41
CA ARG A 116 15.93 19.74 -24.14
C ARG A 116 14.58 19.03 -24.22
N PRO A 117 14.48 17.90 -24.95
CA PRO A 117 13.23 17.16 -25.07
C PRO A 117 12.65 16.81 -23.71
N TYR A 118 11.34 16.98 -23.57
CA TYR A 118 10.61 16.55 -22.38
C TYR A 118 10.49 15.03 -22.33
N TYR A 119 10.27 14.49 -21.14
CA TYR A 119 10.12 13.05 -20.96
C TYR A 119 8.86 12.72 -20.18
N LEU A 120 8.13 11.69 -20.61
CA LEU A 120 7.00 11.10 -19.90
C LEU A 120 7.21 9.59 -19.79
N ASP A 121 7.10 9.08 -18.57
CA ASP A 121 7.05 7.64 -18.29
C ASP A 121 5.78 7.33 -17.49
N VAL A 122 5.02 6.34 -17.96
CA VAL A 122 3.89 5.77 -17.19
C VAL A 122 4.17 4.30 -16.95
N SER A 123 4.19 3.90 -15.69
CA SER A 123 4.43 2.51 -15.29
C SER A 123 3.47 2.08 -14.17
N TYR A 124 3.36 0.78 -13.90
CA TYR A 124 2.44 0.27 -12.88
C TYR A 124 3.02 -0.89 -12.08
N GLU A 125 2.50 -1.08 -10.87
CA GLU A 125 2.89 -2.18 -9.98
C GLU A 125 1.65 -2.81 -9.31
N LEU A 126 1.49 -4.13 -9.47
CA LEU A 126 0.46 -4.89 -8.77
C LEU A 126 0.86 -5.13 -7.31
N LYS A 127 0.06 -4.63 -6.37
CA LYS A 127 0.30 -4.76 -4.91
C LYS A 127 -0.51 -5.90 -4.28
N SER A 128 -1.72 -6.15 -4.78
CA SER A 128 -2.64 -7.21 -4.36
C SER A 128 -3.53 -7.63 -5.54
N ASP A 129 -3.70 -8.94 -5.76
CA ASP A 129 -4.23 -9.51 -7.01
C ASP A 129 -5.76 -9.67 -7.07
N GLY A 130 -6.50 -9.33 -6.02
CA GLY A 130 -7.96 -9.49 -6.00
C GLY A 130 -8.44 -10.94 -6.06
N GLY A 131 -7.59 -11.94 -5.85
CA GLY A 131 -7.98 -13.34 -5.79
C GLY A 131 -8.39 -13.78 -4.37
N SER A 132 -8.68 -15.07 -4.22
CA SER A 132 -9.12 -15.67 -2.95
C SER A 132 -8.10 -15.48 -1.82
N ALA A 133 -6.80 -15.56 -2.12
CA ALA A 133 -5.73 -15.34 -1.13
C ALA A 133 -5.73 -13.90 -0.59
N SER A 134 -6.11 -12.94 -1.43
CA SER A 134 -6.24 -11.51 -1.15
C SER A 134 -7.66 -11.12 -0.69
N LYS A 135 -8.57 -12.09 -0.52
CA LYS A 135 -9.99 -11.89 -0.21
C LYS A 135 -10.69 -10.89 -1.12
N GLY A 136 -10.38 -10.94 -2.41
CA GLY A 136 -10.95 -10.02 -3.38
C GLY A 136 -10.39 -8.61 -3.35
N VAL A 137 -9.40 -8.29 -2.50
CA VAL A 137 -8.76 -6.98 -2.54
C VAL A 137 -7.78 -6.92 -3.71
N LEU A 138 -8.17 -6.24 -4.78
CA LEU A 138 -7.29 -5.81 -5.86
C LEU A 138 -6.68 -4.46 -5.47
N SER A 139 -5.37 -4.33 -5.55
CA SER A 139 -4.66 -3.09 -5.30
C SER A 139 -3.44 -2.96 -6.19
N PHE A 140 -3.26 -1.82 -6.85
CA PHE A 140 -2.11 -1.54 -7.70
C PHE A 140 -1.85 -0.03 -7.78
N THR A 141 -0.64 0.32 -8.19
CA THR A 141 -0.22 1.71 -8.35
C THR A 141 0.07 2.00 -9.82
N VAL A 142 -0.19 3.24 -10.26
CA VAL A 142 0.25 3.77 -11.56
C VAL A 142 1.11 4.99 -11.26
N THR A 143 2.35 4.98 -11.75
CA THR A 143 3.30 6.08 -11.57
C THR A 143 3.42 6.84 -12.87
N THR A 144 3.18 8.14 -12.82
CA THR A 144 3.42 9.07 -13.92
C THR A 144 4.63 9.91 -13.58
N TYR A 145 5.72 9.74 -14.33
CA TYR A 145 6.93 10.53 -14.22
C TYR A 145 7.03 11.51 -15.38
N THR A 146 7.25 12.78 -15.08
CA THR A 146 7.42 13.84 -16.08
C THR A 146 8.73 14.59 -15.87
N TYR A 147 9.44 14.86 -16.96
CA TYR A 147 10.57 15.79 -16.99
C TYR A 147 10.30 16.88 -18.02
N THR A 148 10.14 18.11 -17.54
CA THR A 148 9.85 19.29 -18.36
C THR A 148 10.99 20.31 -18.25
N GLY A 149 12.23 19.83 -18.17
CA GLY A 149 13.42 20.66 -17.91
C GLY A 149 13.78 20.79 -16.42
N GLY A 150 14.82 21.56 -16.12
CA GLY A 150 15.35 21.73 -14.76
C GLY A 150 16.29 20.61 -14.30
N ALA A 151 16.55 20.55 -13.00
CA ALA A 151 17.53 19.64 -12.41
C ALA A 151 17.05 18.18 -12.32
N HIS A 152 15.73 17.95 -12.27
CA HIS A 152 15.14 16.61 -12.13
C HIS A 152 13.67 16.63 -12.60
N GLY A 153 13.14 15.46 -12.94
CA GLY A 153 11.70 15.28 -13.18
C GLY A 153 10.90 15.13 -11.89
N SER A 154 9.60 14.97 -12.01
CA SER A 154 8.64 14.76 -10.91
C SER A 154 7.90 13.44 -11.10
N ALA A 155 7.59 12.75 -10.01
CA ALA A 155 6.77 11.55 -10.01
C ALA A 155 5.48 11.79 -9.24
N PHE A 156 4.36 11.34 -9.81
CA PHE A 156 3.07 11.28 -9.14
C PHE A 156 2.55 9.85 -9.17
N VAL A 157 2.02 9.37 -8.04
CA VAL A 157 1.54 7.99 -7.90
C VAL A 157 0.04 7.96 -7.63
N ASP A 158 -0.70 7.42 -8.59
CA ASP A 158 -2.10 7.04 -8.43
C ASP A 158 -2.22 5.63 -7.85
N THR A 159 -3.25 5.42 -7.03
CA THR A 159 -3.54 4.11 -6.43
C THR A 159 -4.94 3.67 -6.73
N TYR A 160 -5.09 2.40 -7.09
CA TYR A 160 -6.37 1.78 -7.41
C TYR A 160 -6.63 0.65 -6.43
N ASN A 161 -7.72 0.74 -5.67
CA ASN A 161 -8.09 -0.26 -4.66
C ASN A 161 -9.53 -0.69 -4.87
N VAL A 162 -9.75 -1.97 -5.16
CA VAL A 162 -11.06 -2.50 -5.57
C VAL A 162 -11.39 -3.76 -4.78
N SER A 163 -12.63 -3.84 -4.31
CA SER A 163 -13.23 -5.08 -3.83
C SER A 163 -13.77 -5.87 -5.01
N ASN A 164 -13.08 -6.94 -5.41
CA ASN A 164 -13.49 -7.85 -6.48
C ASN A 164 -14.60 -8.78 -5.99
N GLY A 165 -15.80 -8.57 -6.51
CA GLY A 165 -17.01 -9.32 -6.20
C GLY A 165 -18.05 -9.13 -7.31
N ALA A 166 -19.23 -9.74 -7.16
CA ALA A 166 -20.31 -9.61 -8.15
C ALA A 166 -20.73 -8.16 -8.40
N ALA A 167 -20.60 -7.29 -7.39
CA ALA A 167 -20.69 -5.84 -7.50
C ALA A 167 -19.37 -5.25 -6.99
N ALA A 168 -18.47 -4.91 -7.92
CA ALA A 168 -17.17 -4.39 -7.55
C ALA A 168 -17.28 -2.94 -7.06
N GLN A 169 -16.42 -2.56 -6.11
CA GLN A 169 -16.44 -1.23 -5.50
C GLN A 169 -15.02 -0.74 -5.22
N THR A 170 -14.80 0.56 -5.37
CA THR A 170 -13.60 1.22 -4.85
C THR A 170 -13.55 1.09 -3.34
N LEU A 171 -12.42 0.66 -2.80
CA LEU A 171 -12.18 0.53 -1.37
C LEU A 171 -11.79 1.88 -0.76
N THR A 172 -12.23 2.11 0.47
CA THR A 172 -11.84 3.25 1.30
C THR A 172 -11.06 2.78 2.53
N LEU A 173 -10.34 3.69 3.17
CA LEU A 173 -9.67 3.42 4.45
C LEU A 173 -10.66 2.91 5.51
N ASP A 174 -11.86 3.47 5.60
CA ASP A 174 -12.90 3.02 6.55
C ASP A 174 -13.30 1.56 6.33
N LYS A 175 -13.43 1.12 5.08
CA LYS A 175 -13.76 -0.27 4.75
C LYS A 175 -12.64 -1.24 5.13
N LEU A 176 -11.38 -0.79 5.05
CA LEU A 176 -10.20 -1.63 5.29
C LEU A 176 -9.74 -1.65 6.75
N LEU A 177 -9.84 -0.51 7.44
CA LEU A 177 -9.34 -0.32 8.81
C LEU A 177 -10.46 -0.30 9.86
N GLY A 178 -11.73 -0.24 9.44
CA GLY A 178 -12.90 -0.19 10.31
C GLY A 178 -13.06 1.13 11.05
N ALA A 179 -13.77 1.11 12.18
CA ALA A 179 -13.99 2.30 13.01
C ALA A 179 -12.65 2.94 13.42
N GLY A 180 -12.58 4.28 13.35
CA GLY A 180 -11.38 5.05 13.66
C GLY A 180 -10.28 4.93 12.60
N ALA A 181 -10.62 4.65 11.34
CA ALA A 181 -9.63 4.43 10.26
C ALA A 181 -8.67 5.61 10.10
N LYS A 182 -9.20 6.83 10.10
CA LYS A 182 -8.43 8.07 10.00
C LYS A 182 -7.49 8.23 11.18
N GLU A 183 -7.95 7.96 12.39
CA GLU A 183 -7.18 8.04 13.62
C GLU A 183 -6.05 7.02 13.63
N LYS A 184 -6.31 5.78 13.19
CA LYS A 184 -5.31 4.72 13.02
C LYS A 184 -4.23 5.12 12.02
N ALA A 185 -4.63 5.65 10.85
CA ALA A 185 -3.70 6.12 9.84
C ALA A 185 -2.84 7.28 10.37
N ASN A 186 -3.48 8.28 11.00
CA ASN A 186 -2.79 9.41 11.62
C ASN A 186 -1.83 8.98 12.74
N ALA A 187 -2.18 7.96 13.52
CA ALA A 187 -1.31 7.40 14.54
C ALA A 187 -0.06 6.77 13.92
N ALA A 188 -0.23 5.96 12.86
CA ALA A 188 0.87 5.33 12.14
C ALA A 188 1.84 6.37 11.53
N VAL A 189 1.30 7.43 10.91
CA VAL A 189 2.13 8.52 10.37
C VAL A 189 2.93 9.21 11.48
N ARG A 190 2.30 9.54 12.61
CA ARG A 190 3.01 10.16 13.74
C ARG A 190 4.03 9.22 14.39
N GLU A 191 3.80 7.92 14.39
CA GLU A 191 4.78 6.94 14.86
C GLU A 191 6.01 6.93 13.95
N GLU A 192 5.80 6.86 12.63
CA GLU A 192 6.87 6.90 11.64
C GLU A 192 7.71 8.17 11.74
N LEU A 193 7.07 9.34 11.77
CA LEU A 193 7.74 10.64 11.87
C LEU A 193 8.57 10.77 13.17
N ARG A 194 8.12 10.16 14.28
CA ARG A 194 8.86 10.16 15.55
C ARG A 194 10.02 9.17 15.55
N ALA A 195 9.86 8.04 14.88
CA ALA A 195 10.87 6.99 14.82
C ALA A 195 12.04 7.37 13.92
N ASN A 196 11.77 8.13 12.85
CA ASN A 196 12.76 8.45 11.82
C ASN A 196 12.82 9.97 11.50
N PRO A 197 13.01 10.86 12.49
CA PRO A 197 12.88 12.31 12.31
C PRO A 197 13.84 12.90 11.26
N ASP A 198 15.03 12.31 11.09
CA ASP A 198 16.06 12.79 10.15
C ASP A 198 15.69 12.55 8.68
N ASN A 199 14.69 11.70 8.41
CA ASN A 199 14.24 11.40 7.05
C ASN A 199 13.18 12.39 6.54
N TYR A 200 12.69 13.30 7.39
CA TYR A 200 11.55 14.18 7.11
C TYR A 200 11.89 15.65 7.33
N TYR A 201 10.96 16.53 6.99
CA TYR A 201 11.10 17.95 7.36
C TYR A 201 11.22 18.13 8.88
N ALA A 202 11.98 19.16 9.27
CA ALA A 202 12.08 19.57 10.67
C ALA A 202 10.67 19.85 11.24
N ASP A 203 10.45 19.41 12.48
CA ASP A 203 9.17 19.52 13.18
C ASP A 203 7.97 18.83 12.48
N SER A 204 8.20 17.94 11.50
CA SER A 204 7.15 17.18 10.78
C SER A 204 6.11 16.53 11.71
N VAL A 205 6.53 15.97 12.85
CA VAL A 205 5.61 15.40 13.86
C VAL A 205 4.64 16.45 14.41
N LYS A 206 5.11 17.69 14.61
CA LYS A 206 4.31 18.80 15.15
C LYS A 206 3.43 19.44 14.08
N THR A 207 3.93 19.55 12.85
CA THR A 207 3.21 20.20 11.74
C THR A 207 2.22 19.27 11.06
N PHE A 208 2.41 17.95 11.15
CA PHE A 208 1.46 16.97 10.65
C PHE A 208 0.13 17.02 11.41
N LYS A 209 -0.89 17.57 10.75
CA LYS A 209 -2.24 17.71 11.31
C LYS A 209 -3.03 16.40 11.17
N SER A 210 -3.15 15.91 9.95
CA SER A 210 -3.92 14.72 9.59
C SER A 210 -3.61 14.32 8.14
N ILE A 211 -3.83 13.06 7.81
CA ILE A 211 -4.04 12.61 6.42
C ILE A 211 -5.20 13.37 5.77
N SER A 212 -5.18 13.49 4.44
CA SER A 212 -6.27 14.09 3.67
C SER A 212 -7.52 13.19 3.68
N ALA A 213 -8.67 13.72 3.27
CA ALA A 213 -9.92 12.96 3.19
C ALA A 213 -9.87 11.88 2.08
N ASP A 214 -9.10 12.15 1.04
CA ASP A 214 -8.84 11.34 -0.14
C ASP A 214 -7.43 10.75 -0.13
N GLN A 215 -6.83 10.56 1.05
CA GLN A 215 -5.45 10.14 1.21
C GLN A 215 -5.15 8.91 0.35
N THR A 216 -4.17 9.05 -0.55
CA THR A 216 -3.68 7.97 -1.40
C THR A 216 -3.21 6.81 -0.53
N PHE A 217 -3.61 5.59 -0.89
CA PHE A 217 -3.22 4.39 -0.15
C PHE A 217 -3.23 3.17 -1.05
N TYR A 218 -2.50 2.12 -0.69
CA TYR A 218 -2.61 0.84 -1.36
C TYR A 218 -2.65 -0.30 -0.34
N VAL A 219 -3.05 -1.50 -0.78
CA VAL A 219 -3.01 -2.72 0.02
C VAL A 219 -1.97 -3.67 -0.54
N SER A 220 -0.96 -4.01 0.25
CA SER A 220 0.01 -5.05 -0.12
C SER A 220 0.14 -6.06 1.00
N LYS A 221 0.04 -7.35 0.64
CA LYS A 221 0.12 -8.47 1.61
C LYS A 221 -0.85 -8.31 2.80
N GLY A 222 -1.99 -7.65 2.53
CA GLY A 222 -3.03 -7.35 3.52
C GLY A 222 -2.77 -6.16 4.43
N ILE A 223 -1.71 -5.39 4.20
CA ILE A 223 -1.40 -4.17 4.95
C ILE A 223 -1.85 -2.98 4.12
N VAL A 224 -2.54 -2.06 4.78
CA VAL A 224 -2.83 -0.72 4.22
C VAL A 224 -1.57 0.14 4.37
N TYR A 225 -1.09 0.68 3.27
CA TYR A 225 -0.03 1.69 3.23
C TYR A 225 -0.65 3.01 2.84
N VAL A 226 -0.56 4.03 3.69
CA VAL A 226 -0.85 5.41 3.28
C VAL A 226 0.36 5.96 2.55
N LEU A 227 0.12 6.59 1.40
CA LEU A 227 1.13 7.07 0.49
C LEU A 227 1.10 8.60 0.49
N PHE A 228 2.27 9.21 0.61
CA PHE A 228 2.50 10.64 0.52
C PHE A 228 3.33 10.92 -0.72
N GLN A 229 2.84 11.86 -1.53
CA GLN A 229 3.49 12.26 -2.77
C GLN A 229 4.82 12.94 -2.47
N GLN A 230 5.62 13.13 -3.52
CA GLN A 230 6.88 13.83 -3.40
C GLN A 230 6.66 15.23 -2.80
N TYR A 231 7.51 15.63 -1.85
CA TYR A 231 7.42 16.89 -1.08
C TYR A 231 6.33 16.99 -0.01
N ASP A 232 5.46 16.01 0.16
CA ASP A 232 4.40 16.08 1.19
C ASP A 232 4.97 16.09 2.62
N LEU A 233 5.93 15.20 2.91
CA LEU A 233 6.51 15.02 4.26
C LEU A 233 8.03 15.20 4.31
N ALA A 234 8.71 15.20 3.16
CA ALA A 234 10.17 15.27 3.08
C ALA A 234 10.63 15.86 1.73
N PRO A 235 11.89 16.32 1.63
CA PRO A 235 12.47 16.79 0.36
C PRO A 235 12.46 15.73 -0.75
N TYR A 236 12.67 16.18 -1.99
CA TYR A 236 12.72 15.35 -3.22
C TYR A 236 13.44 14.01 -3.07
N ALA A 237 14.61 14.02 -2.41
CA ALA A 237 15.49 12.87 -2.27
C ALA A 237 14.87 11.70 -1.47
N ALA A 238 13.84 11.96 -0.67
CA ALA A 238 13.09 10.91 0.03
C ALA A 238 12.12 10.16 -0.90
N GLY A 239 11.81 10.71 -2.08
CA GLY A 239 10.88 10.14 -3.03
C GLY A 239 9.44 10.10 -2.53
N ILE A 240 8.68 9.10 -3.00
CA ILE A 240 7.33 8.80 -2.53
C ILE A 240 7.43 8.06 -1.20
N ILE A 241 6.69 8.52 -0.19
CA ILE A 241 6.75 7.97 1.15
C ILE A 241 5.56 7.05 1.39
N GLU A 242 5.83 5.80 1.78
CA GLU A 242 4.82 4.77 2.03
C GLU A 242 4.86 4.33 3.49
N ILE A 243 3.78 4.60 4.23
CA ILE A 243 3.70 4.34 5.67
C ILE A 243 2.67 3.24 5.94
N PRO A 244 3.07 2.08 6.51
CA PRO A 244 2.14 1.02 6.85
C PRO A 244 1.27 1.41 8.05
N VAL A 245 -0.05 1.28 7.93
CA VAL A 245 -0.99 1.49 9.04
C VAL A 245 -1.02 0.24 9.91
N ARG A 246 -0.27 0.29 11.01
CA ARG A 246 -0.17 -0.77 12.03
C ARG A 246 -0.98 -0.37 13.26
N SER A 247 -1.73 -1.30 13.83
CA SER A 247 -2.44 -1.09 15.10
C SER A 247 -1.49 -1.32 16.29
N ALA A 248 -1.68 -0.61 17.39
CA ALA A 248 -0.80 -0.73 18.55
C ALA A 248 -0.99 -2.07 19.29
N LEU A 249 0.10 -2.77 19.57
CA LEU A 249 0.12 -3.98 20.39
C LEU A 249 0.40 -3.60 21.85
N SER A 250 -0.57 -3.86 22.73
CA SER A 250 -0.38 -3.74 24.18
C SER A 250 0.15 -5.03 24.77
N LEU A 251 1.47 -5.11 24.97
CA LEU A 251 2.10 -6.26 25.62
C LEU A 251 1.95 -6.16 27.15
N LYS A 252 1.13 -7.04 27.75
CA LYS A 252 1.13 -7.26 29.22
C LYS A 252 2.01 -8.47 29.56
N PRO A 253 3.25 -8.29 30.04
CA PRO A 253 4.06 -9.42 30.45
C PRO A 253 3.49 -10.10 31.69
N SER A 254 3.51 -11.44 31.70
CA SER A 254 2.94 -12.25 32.79
C SER A 254 3.81 -12.26 34.06
N LYS A 255 5.03 -11.70 34.03
CA LYS A 255 5.91 -11.44 35.17
C LYS A 255 6.73 -10.18 34.90
N ALA A 256 6.99 -9.39 35.96
CA ALA A 256 7.60 -8.06 36.03
C ALA A 256 8.63 -7.70 34.91
N GLY A 257 8.13 -7.45 33.71
CA GLY A 257 8.84 -6.82 32.60
C GLY A 257 8.11 -5.53 32.24
N LYS A 258 8.81 -4.52 31.74
CA LYS A 258 8.17 -3.28 31.30
C LYS A 258 7.26 -3.58 30.10
N ALA A 259 6.02 -3.09 30.15
CA ALA A 259 5.13 -3.05 29.00
C ALA A 259 5.75 -2.16 27.92
N GLY A 260 5.89 -2.68 26.70
CA GLY A 260 6.26 -1.91 25.51
C GLY A 260 5.09 -1.88 24.53
N SER A 261 4.81 -0.72 23.94
CA SER A 261 3.95 -0.61 22.77
C SER A 261 4.75 -0.97 21.51
N THR A 262 4.19 -1.78 20.62
CA THR A 262 4.79 -2.05 19.30
C THR A 262 3.70 -2.22 18.25
N GLY A 263 3.87 -1.77 17.02
CA GLY A 263 2.83 -1.90 15.99
C GLY A 263 2.65 -3.33 15.47
N TYR A 264 1.42 -3.83 15.38
CA TYR A 264 1.02 -5.06 14.67
C TYR A 264 0.18 -4.72 13.44
N TYR A 265 0.02 -5.64 12.49
CA TYR A 265 -0.93 -5.46 11.39
C TYR A 265 -1.85 -6.68 11.25
N ALA A 266 -3.04 -6.51 10.69
CA ALA A 266 -3.88 -7.64 10.30
C ALA A 266 -3.64 -7.94 8.82
N THR A 267 -3.43 -9.21 8.47
CA THR A 267 -3.43 -9.64 7.05
C THR A 267 -4.84 -9.53 6.48
N THR A 268 -4.99 -9.65 5.15
CA THR A 268 -6.31 -9.82 4.50
C THR A 268 -7.10 -10.95 5.17
N LYS A 269 -6.43 -12.01 5.65
CA LYS A 269 -7.02 -13.13 6.39
C LYS A 269 -7.55 -12.80 7.79
N GLY A 270 -7.36 -11.58 8.27
CA GLY A 270 -7.67 -11.19 9.65
C GLY A 270 -6.67 -11.74 10.66
N VAL A 271 -5.59 -12.39 10.18
CA VAL A 271 -4.52 -12.88 11.04
C VAL A 271 -3.70 -11.69 11.50
N ARG A 272 -3.65 -11.47 12.82
CA ARG A 272 -2.84 -10.44 13.46
C ARG A 272 -1.37 -10.87 13.45
N MET A 273 -0.54 -10.06 12.81
CA MET A 273 0.89 -10.26 12.61
C MET A 273 1.66 -9.27 13.48
N VAL A 274 2.50 -9.79 14.36
CA VAL A 274 3.21 -9.03 15.41
C VAL A 274 4.72 -9.03 15.17
N PRO A 275 5.43 -7.94 15.49
CA PRO A 275 6.86 -7.80 15.23
C PRO A 275 7.65 -8.69 16.19
N LEU A 276 8.21 -9.77 15.66
CA LEU A 276 8.79 -10.84 16.45
C LEU A 276 9.88 -10.35 17.39
N ARG A 277 10.82 -9.54 16.89
CA ARG A 277 11.96 -9.06 17.68
C ARG A 277 11.50 -8.23 18.88
N ALA A 278 10.62 -7.26 18.63
CA ALA A 278 10.11 -6.37 19.68
C ALA A 278 9.37 -7.16 20.77
N VAL A 279 8.47 -8.07 20.37
CA VAL A 279 7.74 -8.91 21.34
C VAL A 279 8.68 -9.87 22.05
N ALA A 280 9.49 -10.64 21.35
CA ALA A 280 10.34 -11.66 21.96
C ALA A 280 11.36 -11.02 22.93
N SER A 281 12.00 -9.92 22.56
CA SER A 281 12.96 -9.21 23.43
C SER A 281 12.30 -8.61 24.67
N ALA A 282 11.06 -8.09 24.57
CA ALA A 282 10.30 -7.62 25.73
C ALA A 282 10.02 -8.73 26.78
N PHE A 283 10.03 -9.99 26.35
CA PHE A 283 9.85 -11.17 27.21
C PHE A 283 11.17 -11.92 27.50
N GLY A 284 12.31 -11.25 27.28
CA GLY A 284 13.64 -11.74 27.64
C GLY A 284 14.27 -12.73 26.65
N TYR A 285 13.74 -12.85 25.43
CA TYR A 285 14.39 -13.65 24.40
C TYR A 285 15.49 -12.86 23.68
N GLN A 286 16.63 -13.50 23.47
CA GLN A 286 17.64 -13.08 22.50
C GLN A 286 17.17 -13.47 21.09
N VAL A 287 17.34 -12.56 20.13
CA VAL A 287 16.84 -12.72 18.76
C VAL A 287 17.98 -12.53 17.77
N THR A 288 18.36 -13.60 17.08
CA THR A 288 19.49 -13.62 16.13
C THR A 288 18.97 -13.89 14.72
N TRP A 289 19.39 -13.06 13.75
CA TRP A 289 19.04 -13.23 12.34
C TRP A 289 20.15 -13.96 11.58
N ASN A 290 19.78 -14.95 10.76
CA ASN A 290 20.67 -15.56 9.78
C ASN A 290 20.14 -15.28 8.37
N GLY A 291 20.77 -14.34 7.67
CA GLY A 291 20.38 -13.90 6.33
C GLY A 291 20.51 -14.99 5.26
N LYS A 292 21.58 -15.79 5.31
CA LYS A 292 21.82 -16.86 4.33
C LYS A 292 20.75 -17.95 4.38
N ALA A 293 20.33 -18.31 5.58
CA ALA A 293 19.32 -19.35 5.79
C ALA A 293 17.88 -18.80 5.82
N SER A 294 17.70 -17.48 5.76
CA SER A 294 16.41 -16.80 5.98
C SER A 294 15.72 -17.24 7.29
N THR A 295 16.50 -17.37 8.37
CA THR A 295 16.00 -17.88 9.66
C THR A 295 16.24 -16.93 10.82
N VAL A 296 15.29 -16.89 11.75
CA VAL A 296 15.42 -16.22 13.05
C VAL A 296 15.59 -17.26 14.15
N GLN A 297 16.63 -17.13 14.97
CA GLN A 297 16.80 -17.90 16.19
C GLN A 297 16.34 -17.09 17.40
N LEU A 298 15.61 -17.75 18.30
CA LEU A 298 15.13 -17.20 19.56
C LEU A 298 15.68 -18.05 20.70
N ALA A 299 16.28 -17.43 21.72
CA ALA A 299 16.81 -18.12 22.89
C ALA A 299 16.44 -17.40 24.20
N ARG A 300 16.04 -18.14 25.24
CA ARG A 300 15.80 -17.62 26.60
C ARG A 300 16.09 -18.71 27.63
N GLY A 301 17.21 -18.60 28.34
CA GLY A 301 17.71 -19.69 29.18
C GLY A 301 17.92 -20.96 28.34
N ASP A 302 17.44 -22.10 28.82
CA ASP A 302 17.55 -23.38 28.11
C ASP A 302 16.55 -23.56 26.97
N LYS A 303 15.60 -22.62 26.78
CA LYS A 303 14.62 -22.67 25.69
C LYS A 303 15.20 -22.03 24.43
N SER A 304 15.21 -22.76 23.31
CA SER A 304 15.54 -22.21 22.00
C SER A 304 14.57 -22.67 20.92
N THR A 305 14.31 -21.82 19.92
CA THR A 305 13.53 -22.17 18.74
C THR A 305 14.05 -21.43 17.51
N GLN A 306 13.82 -22.01 16.33
CA GLN A 306 14.21 -21.46 15.04
C GLN A 306 12.97 -21.29 14.16
N ILE A 307 12.89 -20.14 13.51
CA ILE A 307 11.84 -19.78 12.57
C ILE A 307 12.46 -19.66 11.19
N VAL A 308 11.84 -20.29 10.20
CA VAL A 308 12.19 -20.11 8.79
C VAL A 308 11.17 -19.15 8.16
N LEU A 309 11.63 -18.09 7.50
CA LEU A 309 10.72 -17.17 6.82
C LEU A 309 9.93 -17.89 5.71
N ARG A 310 8.70 -17.42 5.46
CA ARG A 310 7.80 -17.92 4.40
C ARG A 310 7.36 -19.39 4.55
N LYS A 311 7.86 -20.13 5.54
CA LYS A 311 7.43 -21.50 5.84
C LYS A 311 6.49 -21.49 7.05
N ASN A 312 5.23 -21.90 6.84
CA ASN A 312 4.27 -22.07 7.93
C ASN A 312 4.47 -23.43 8.63
N SER A 313 5.63 -23.63 9.25
CA SER A 313 6.01 -24.87 9.92
C SER A 313 7.01 -24.55 11.02
N PHE A 314 6.60 -24.72 12.27
CA PHE A 314 7.37 -24.32 13.44
C PHE A 314 7.67 -25.53 14.31
N SER A 315 8.93 -25.69 14.74
CA SER A 315 9.34 -26.80 15.59
C SER A 315 9.78 -26.26 16.95
N LEU A 316 9.27 -26.86 18.02
CA LEU A 316 9.68 -26.59 19.39
C LEU A 316 10.42 -27.83 19.92
N ASN A 317 11.65 -27.68 20.39
CA ASN A 317 12.40 -28.74 21.09
C ASN A 317 12.38 -30.13 20.40
N LYS A 318 12.58 -30.20 19.07
CA LYS A 318 12.55 -31.44 18.28
C LYS A 318 11.19 -32.16 18.20
N SER A 319 10.10 -31.46 18.51
CA SER A 319 8.72 -31.96 18.38
C SER A 319 8.23 -31.89 16.92
N ALA A 320 7.12 -32.57 16.63
CA ALA A 320 6.48 -32.51 15.32
C ALA A 320 6.15 -31.07 14.89
N PRO A 321 6.26 -30.71 13.60
CA PRO A 321 6.04 -29.35 13.15
C PRO A 321 4.59 -28.89 13.36
N VAL A 322 4.42 -27.72 13.95
CA VAL A 322 3.13 -27.07 14.18
C VAL A 322 2.84 -26.09 13.04
N LYS A 323 1.63 -26.16 12.45
CA LYS A 323 1.11 -25.12 11.54
C LYS A 323 0.42 -24.02 12.35
N LEU A 324 0.73 -22.77 12.04
CA LEU A 324 0.10 -21.59 12.63
C LEU A 324 -0.88 -20.93 11.66
N SER A 325 -1.58 -19.91 12.14
CA SER A 325 -2.58 -19.17 11.37
C SER A 325 -2.01 -18.47 10.11
N ALA A 326 -0.72 -18.13 10.07
CA ALA A 326 -0.01 -17.64 8.90
C ALA A 326 1.49 -17.98 8.91
N ALA A 327 2.15 -17.90 7.75
CA ALA A 327 3.60 -17.99 7.68
C ALA A 327 4.27 -16.70 8.20
N PRO A 328 5.51 -16.75 8.73
CA PRO A 328 6.28 -15.56 9.06
C PRO A 328 6.56 -14.74 7.80
N SER A 329 6.46 -13.43 7.92
CA SER A 329 6.68 -12.46 6.84
C SER A 329 7.71 -11.43 7.23
N MET A 330 8.47 -10.91 6.27
CA MET A 330 9.36 -9.77 6.48
C MET A 330 8.80 -8.54 5.76
N LEU A 331 8.76 -7.41 6.46
CA LEU A 331 8.28 -6.11 5.97
C LEU A 331 9.22 -5.03 6.45
N GLN A 332 9.81 -4.26 5.52
CA GLN A 332 10.78 -3.20 5.83
C GLN A 332 11.88 -3.69 6.81
N GLY A 333 12.45 -4.88 6.55
CA GLY A 333 13.50 -5.48 7.41
C GLY A 333 13.02 -6.05 8.75
N ILE A 334 11.76 -5.87 9.13
CA ILE A 334 11.18 -6.38 10.37
C ILE A 334 10.49 -7.72 10.12
N VAL A 335 10.81 -8.73 10.93
CA VAL A 335 10.13 -10.04 10.89
C VAL A 335 8.85 -10.00 11.72
N TYR A 336 7.74 -10.36 11.08
CA TYR A 336 6.43 -10.51 11.70
C TYR A 336 6.02 -11.99 11.73
N VAL A 337 5.42 -12.39 12.84
CA VAL A 337 4.85 -13.73 13.08
C VAL A 337 3.37 -13.61 13.42
N PRO A 338 2.53 -14.62 13.17
CA PRO A 338 1.14 -14.56 13.59
C PRO A 338 1.02 -14.57 15.11
N ALA A 339 -0.02 -13.94 15.66
CA ALA A 339 -0.20 -13.82 17.11
C ALA A 339 -0.25 -15.18 17.83
N ASP A 340 -0.76 -16.24 17.19
CA ASP A 340 -0.79 -17.59 17.75
C ASP A 340 0.61 -18.23 17.84
N PHE A 341 1.63 -17.67 17.19
CA PHE A 341 3.04 -18.02 17.44
C PHE A 341 3.43 -17.75 18.90
N LEU A 342 3.00 -16.61 19.44
CA LEU A 342 3.39 -16.19 20.78
C LEU A 342 2.86 -17.16 21.84
N SER A 343 1.59 -17.55 21.74
CA SER A 343 0.97 -18.45 22.70
C SER A 343 1.34 -19.92 22.48
N ARG A 344 1.46 -20.37 21.23
CA ARG A 344 1.68 -21.80 20.92
C ARG A 344 3.15 -22.21 20.88
N ILE A 345 4.05 -21.28 20.57
CA ILE A 345 5.50 -21.58 20.45
C ILE A 345 6.28 -20.95 21.59
N LEU A 346 6.03 -19.68 21.92
CA LEU A 346 6.76 -18.99 23.00
C LEU A 346 6.07 -19.11 24.36
N GLU A 347 4.89 -19.74 24.43
CA GLU A 347 4.05 -19.88 25.63
C GLU A 347 3.73 -18.52 26.30
N LEU A 348 3.68 -17.46 25.50
CA LEU A 348 3.40 -16.10 25.96
C LEU A 348 1.91 -15.82 25.92
N LYS A 349 1.38 -15.28 27.02
CA LYS A 349 0.06 -14.66 27.04
C LYS A 349 0.20 -13.23 26.56
N VAL A 350 -0.35 -12.93 25.38
CA VAL A 350 -0.35 -11.59 24.80
C VAL A 350 -1.78 -11.18 24.46
N SER A 351 -2.18 -10.00 24.93
CA SER A 351 -3.43 -9.36 24.57
C SER A 351 -3.18 -8.39 23.42
N ILE A 352 -3.99 -8.45 22.38
CA ILE A 352 -3.97 -7.46 21.29
C ILE A 352 -5.23 -6.63 21.42
N SER A 353 -5.09 -5.35 21.75
CA SER A 353 -6.21 -4.40 21.80
C SER A 353 -6.27 -3.60 20.51
N ASP A 354 -7.46 -3.46 19.94
CA ASP A 354 -7.70 -2.56 18.80
C ASP A 354 -7.89 -1.10 19.26
N GLN A 355 -7.67 -0.83 20.55
CA GLN A 355 -7.88 0.45 21.22
C GLN A 355 -6.63 1.31 21.06
N GLY A 356 -6.71 2.25 20.13
CA GLY A 356 -5.99 3.52 20.09
C GLY A 356 -7.02 4.59 19.78
#